data_AF-Q5KZC5-F1
#
_entry.id   AF-Q5KZC5-F1
#
_cell.length_a   1.000
_cell.length_b   1.000
_cell.length_c   1.000
_cell.angle_alpha   90.00
_cell.angle_beta   90.00
_cell.angle_gamma   90.00
#
_symmetry.space_group_name_H-M   'P 1'
#
loop_
_entity.id
_entity.type
_entity.pdbx_description
1 polymer ?
#
loop_
_entity_poly.entity_id
_entity_poly.type
_entity_poly.pdbx_seq_one_letter_code
_entity_poly.pdbx_strand_id
1 'polypeptide(L)'
;MAGKRGENHVDPSTAWFCAHFFGDFDVYRANVVDRGNLFLDWNWNDCEESNRSKVEEKEAYMVNIESDMNQTRVRQHDVQLMKKAEQFITISYRELGKSEQEMKRRLNEIRWEVEQTGTYSHTYEELSYGAKMAWRHSNRCIGRLFWQSLYVIDAREAVTVDEVFSYLFHHIEFATNGGKIRPTITIFRPNGEVRIWNHQLIRYAGYETEEGIIGDSSSLTFTRACEQLGWKGEKTPFDVLPLVIQVGSQKPVWTPIPKELVLEVPIEHPEFPWFRDLQLKWYAVPIISDMCLEIGGIRYMAAPFNGWYMGTEIGARNFADDYRYNMLPKVASCMGLDTNSNASLWKDKALVELNIAVLYSYKKAGVSIVDHHTAARQFQLFEQQEKAAGRHVTGDWTWLIPPLSPATTHIFHRTYDNTTMLPNFFYQDRPYEQQRGEEQ
;
A
#
# COMPACT_ATOMS: atom_id res chain seq x y z
N MET A 1 -26.87 -62.53 34.30
CA MET A 1 -26.33 -63.10 33.06
C MET A 1 -25.66 -61.99 32.27
N ALA A 2 -24.41 -62.23 31.85
CA ALA A 2 -23.73 -61.70 30.66
C ALA A 2 -23.92 -60.23 30.22
N GLY A 3 -22.87 -59.42 30.44
CA GLY A 3 -22.00 -58.90 29.36
C GLY A 3 -22.49 -57.76 28.48
N LYS A 4 -21.80 -56.60 28.54
CA LYS A 4 -20.80 -56.21 27.52
C LYS A 4 -19.99 -54.98 27.99
N ARG A 5 -18.69 -55.04 27.68
CA ARG A 5 -17.65 -54.04 27.94
C ARG A 5 -17.84 -52.82 27.03
N GLY A 6 -17.73 -51.62 27.58
CA GLY A 6 -17.47 -50.40 26.81
C GLY A 6 -15.96 -50.15 26.80
N GLU A 7 -15.36 -50.18 25.62
CA GLU A 7 -13.99 -49.78 25.37
C GLU A 7 -13.90 -48.25 25.43
N ASN A 8 -13.07 -47.71 26.32
CA ASN A 8 -12.65 -46.32 26.25
C ASN A 8 -11.54 -46.22 25.20
N HIS A 9 -11.87 -45.68 24.03
CA HIS A 9 -10.88 -45.24 23.05
C HIS A 9 -10.15 -44.01 23.61
N VAL A 10 -8.84 -44.16 23.81
CA VAL A 10 -7.91 -43.06 24.06
C VAL A 10 -7.46 -42.52 22.70
N ASP A 11 -7.56 -41.21 22.52
CA ASP A 11 -7.14 -40.48 21.32
C ASP A 11 -5.60 -40.53 21.15
N PRO A 12 -5.07 -40.98 19.99
CA PRO A 12 -3.64 -41.00 19.69
C PRO A 12 -2.93 -39.63 19.68
N SER A 13 -3.66 -38.51 19.73
CA SER A 13 -3.09 -37.16 19.75
C SER A 13 -2.37 -36.80 21.08
N THR A 14 -2.62 -37.56 22.16
CA THR A 14 -2.02 -37.31 23.48
C THR A 14 -0.65 -38.00 23.67
N ALA A 15 -0.25 -38.88 22.76
CA ALA A 15 1.00 -39.65 22.86
C ALA A 15 2.20 -38.99 22.14
N TRP A 16 1.97 -37.90 21.39
CA TRP A 16 3.04 -37.21 20.64
C TRP A 16 3.66 -36.01 21.38
N PHE A 17 3.01 -35.52 22.45
CA PHE A 17 3.48 -34.35 23.19
C PHE A 17 4.51 -34.67 24.31
N CYS A 18 4.65 -35.94 24.71
CA CYS A 18 5.53 -36.35 25.80
C CYS A 18 6.90 -36.91 25.37
N ALA A 19 7.19 -37.03 24.08
CA ALA A 19 8.43 -37.67 23.59
C ALA A 19 9.49 -36.70 23.03
N HIS A 20 9.26 -35.38 23.07
CA HIS A 20 10.21 -34.37 22.54
C HIS A 20 10.78 -33.40 23.56
N PHE A 21 10.42 -33.52 24.85
CA PHE A 21 10.85 -32.58 25.89
C PHE A 21 11.62 -33.18 27.07
N PHE A 22 11.77 -34.51 27.15
CA PHE A 22 12.53 -35.18 28.22
C PHE A 22 13.37 -36.33 27.63
N GLY A 23 14.40 -35.98 26.85
CA GLY A 23 15.45 -36.90 26.45
C GLY A 23 16.75 -36.47 27.10
N ASP A 24 16.98 -36.95 28.32
CA ASP A 24 18.31 -37.22 28.90
C ASP A 24 18.15 -37.43 30.42
N PHE A 25 18.10 -38.69 30.85
CA PHE A 25 18.69 -39.15 32.13
C PHE A 25 18.77 -40.68 32.14
N ASP A 26 19.96 -41.18 31.83
CA ASP A 26 20.41 -42.57 31.99
C ASP A 26 20.60 -42.92 33.48
N VAL A 27 19.87 -43.91 34.04
CA VAL A 27 20.27 -44.64 35.26
C VAL A 27 19.71 -46.08 35.27
N TYR A 28 20.61 -47.04 34.98
CA TYR A 28 20.72 -48.46 35.42
C TYR A 28 19.99 -49.64 34.73
N ARG A 29 20.85 -50.54 34.20
CA ARG A 29 20.68 -51.99 33.95
C ARG A 29 20.66 -52.79 35.28
N ALA A 30 19.85 -53.85 35.38
CA ALA A 30 20.31 -55.26 35.56
C ALA A 30 19.17 -56.30 35.82
N ASN A 31 19.16 -57.32 34.97
CA ASN A 31 18.82 -58.75 35.08
C ASN A 31 18.00 -59.39 36.24
N VAL A 32 16.92 -60.06 35.82
CA VAL A 32 16.42 -61.46 36.09
C VAL A 32 16.37 -62.04 37.53
N VAL A 33 15.20 -62.62 37.87
CA VAL A 33 14.93 -63.97 38.46
C VAL A 33 13.92 -63.94 39.64
N ASP A 34 12.90 -64.79 39.50
CA ASP A 34 11.99 -65.42 40.46
C ASP A 34 10.95 -64.67 41.32
N ARG A 35 9.77 -65.31 41.26
CA ARG A 35 8.71 -65.53 42.27
C ARG A 35 8.88 -64.87 43.64
N GLY A 36 7.82 -64.17 44.03
CA GLY A 36 7.39 -64.11 45.43
C GLY A 36 7.14 -62.69 45.94
N ASN A 37 5.89 -62.42 46.31
CA ASN A 37 5.38 -61.32 47.13
C ASN A 37 6.42 -60.33 47.69
N LEU A 38 6.37 -59.09 47.20
CA LEU A 38 6.77 -57.91 47.96
C LEU A 38 5.65 -56.86 47.83
N PHE A 39 5.01 -56.57 48.96
CA PHE A 39 4.13 -55.43 49.13
C PHE A 39 4.93 -54.14 48.93
N LEU A 40 4.47 -53.27 48.02
CA LEU A 40 4.87 -51.87 47.97
C LEU A 40 3.61 -51.05 48.23
N ASP A 41 3.57 -50.41 49.39
CA ASP A 41 2.63 -49.35 49.72
C ASP A 41 2.83 -48.20 48.72
N TRP A 42 1.84 -47.96 47.86
CA TRP A 42 1.78 -46.75 47.04
C TRP A 42 0.78 -45.81 47.69
N ASN A 43 1.30 -44.85 48.45
CA ASN A 43 0.50 -43.73 48.93
C ASN A 43 0.27 -42.75 47.76
N TRP A 44 -0.90 -42.83 47.13
CA TRP A 44 -1.32 -41.99 45.99
C TRP A 44 -1.63 -40.54 46.39
N ASN A 45 -1.11 -40.06 47.52
CA ASN A 45 -1.34 -38.69 48.03
C ASN A 45 -0.07 -37.84 48.11
N ASP A 46 1.13 -38.40 47.91
CA ASP A 46 2.39 -37.63 47.91
C ASP A 46 2.83 -37.16 46.51
N CYS A 47 2.09 -37.52 45.45
CA CYS A 47 2.39 -37.16 44.05
C CYS A 47 1.60 -35.95 43.52
N GLU A 48 0.50 -35.55 44.16
CA GLU A 48 -0.32 -34.42 43.67
C GLU A 48 0.23 -33.05 44.09
N GLU A 49 0.73 -32.88 45.32
CA GLU A 49 1.34 -31.61 45.76
C GLU A 49 2.70 -31.36 45.07
N SER A 50 3.53 -32.40 44.89
CA SER A 50 4.81 -32.28 44.18
C SER A 50 4.65 -32.01 42.68
N ASN A 51 3.55 -32.41 42.05
CA ASN A 51 3.30 -32.10 40.64
C ASN A 51 2.70 -30.71 40.46
N ARG A 52 1.85 -30.26 41.40
CA ARG A 52 1.27 -28.92 41.35
C ARG A 52 2.33 -27.83 41.52
N SER A 53 3.26 -28.00 42.46
CA SER A 53 4.36 -27.04 42.66
C SER A 53 5.29 -26.97 41.44
N LYS A 54 5.56 -28.11 40.77
CA LYS A 54 6.40 -28.15 39.56
C LYS A 54 5.71 -27.56 38.33
N VAL A 55 4.38 -27.67 38.24
CA VAL A 55 3.59 -27.02 37.18
C VAL A 55 3.56 -25.51 37.39
N GLU A 56 3.32 -25.04 38.62
CA GLU A 56 3.33 -23.61 38.97
C GLU A 56 4.73 -22.97 38.76
N GLU A 57 5.80 -23.69 39.10
CA GLU A 57 7.18 -23.23 38.89
C GLU A 57 7.55 -23.19 37.39
N LYS A 58 7.04 -24.14 36.60
CA LYS A 58 7.22 -24.14 35.13
C LYS A 58 6.41 -23.03 34.46
N GLU A 59 5.18 -22.76 34.90
CA GLU A 59 4.37 -21.65 34.42
C GLU A 59 5.03 -20.30 34.75
N ALA A 60 5.52 -20.11 35.97
CA ALA A 60 6.26 -18.90 36.36
C ALA A 60 7.54 -18.72 35.53
N TYR A 61 8.27 -19.80 35.25
CA TYR A 61 9.47 -19.77 34.40
C TYR A 61 9.14 -19.38 32.95
N MET A 62 8.05 -19.91 32.39
CA MET A 62 7.58 -19.56 31.04
C MET A 62 7.13 -18.10 30.94
N VAL A 63 6.40 -17.59 31.94
CA VAL A 63 5.99 -16.17 32.03
C VAL A 63 7.21 -15.25 32.09
N ASN A 64 8.25 -15.63 32.84
CA ASN A 64 9.51 -14.87 32.90
C ASN A 64 10.25 -14.86 31.55
N ILE A 65 10.31 -16.00 30.84
CA ILE A 65 10.90 -16.08 29.49
C ILE A 65 10.11 -15.21 28.50
N GLU A 66 8.78 -15.25 28.52
CA GLU A 66 7.94 -14.41 27.67
C GLU A 66 8.14 -12.92 27.97
N SER A 67 8.21 -12.53 29.25
CA SER A 67 8.52 -11.17 29.68
C SER A 67 9.90 -10.71 29.18
N ASP A 68 10.93 -11.53 29.35
CA ASP A 68 12.30 -11.21 28.92
C ASP A 68 12.43 -11.12 27.39
N MET A 69 11.76 -12.02 26.66
CA MET A 69 11.67 -11.96 25.20
C MET A 69 10.94 -10.69 24.74
N ASN A 70 9.85 -10.30 25.42
CA ASN A 70 9.10 -9.11 25.07
C ASN A 70 9.91 -7.83 25.35
N GLN A 71 10.60 -7.76 26.49
CA GLN A 71 11.52 -6.67 26.80
C GLN A 71 12.69 -6.58 25.81
N THR A 72 13.17 -7.71 25.29
CA THR A 72 14.23 -7.74 24.28
C THR A 72 13.71 -7.23 22.94
N ARG A 73 12.50 -7.63 22.53
CA ARG A 73 11.84 -7.14 21.31
C ARG A 73 11.57 -5.64 21.35
N VAL A 74 11.07 -5.13 22.47
CA VAL A 74 10.86 -3.68 22.68
C VAL A 74 12.18 -2.93 22.57
N ARG A 75 13.24 -3.39 23.25
CA ARG A 75 14.57 -2.76 23.15
C ARG A 75 15.12 -2.77 21.72
N GLN A 76 14.94 -3.85 20.97
CA GLN A 76 15.36 -3.93 19.57
C GLN A 76 14.56 -2.99 18.66
N HIS A 77 13.24 -2.90 18.88
CA HIS A 77 12.36 -1.96 18.18
C HIS A 77 12.83 -0.52 18.39
N ASP A 78 13.05 -0.11 19.64
CA ASP A 78 13.42 1.26 19.98
C ASP A 78 14.78 1.64 19.40
N VAL A 79 15.75 0.72 19.41
CA VAL A 79 17.06 0.93 18.77
C VAL A 79 16.90 1.14 17.26
N GLN A 80 16.06 0.35 16.60
CA GLN A 80 15.84 0.47 15.16
C GLN A 80 15.07 1.75 14.82
N LEU A 81 14.06 2.11 15.61
CA LEU A 81 13.29 3.35 15.47
C LEU A 81 14.21 4.57 15.64
N MET A 82 15.02 4.59 16.69
CA MET A 82 15.98 5.68 16.94
C MET A 82 17.00 5.83 15.82
N LYS A 83 17.50 4.72 15.26
CA LYS A 83 18.41 4.76 14.12
C LYS A 83 17.75 5.39 12.88
N LYS A 84 16.50 5.03 12.59
CA LYS A 84 15.74 5.62 11.47
C LYS A 84 15.43 7.10 11.70
N ALA A 85 15.02 7.45 12.92
CA ALA A 85 14.76 8.84 13.31
C ALA A 85 16.03 9.68 13.18
N GLU A 86 17.18 9.20 13.68
CA GLU A 86 18.47 9.89 13.59
C GLU A 86 18.89 10.13 12.14
N GLN A 87 18.77 9.11 11.27
CA GLN A 87 19.05 9.25 9.84
C GLN A 87 18.16 10.31 9.19
N PHE A 88 16.85 10.25 9.43
CA PHE A 88 15.90 11.21 8.87
C PHE A 88 16.16 12.64 9.36
N ILE A 89 16.29 12.85 10.66
CA ILE A 89 16.52 14.17 11.26
C ILE A 89 17.85 14.73 10.78
N THR A 90 18.91 13.92 10.74
CA THR A 90 20.23 14.39 10.27
C THR A 90 20.20 14.88 8.83
N ILE A 91 19.54 14.13 7.93
CA ILE A 91 19.45 14.51 6.52
C ILE A 91 18.53 15.74 6.35
N SER A 92 17.33 15.68 6.92
CA SER A 92 16.32 16.74 6.77
C SER A 92 16.77 18.07 7.39
N TYR A 93 17.34 18.05 8.59
CA TYR A 93 17.76 19.30 9.26
C TYR A 93 18.92 19.97 8.53
N ARG A 94 19.82 19.20 7.93
CA ARG A 94 20.88 19.75 7.06
C ARG A 94 20.29 20.40 5.80
N GLU A 95 19.35 19.73 5.13
CA GLU A 95 18.71 20.28 3.92
C GLU A 95 17.79 21.47 4.24
N LEU A 96 17.23 21.54 5.45
CA LEU A 96 16.43 22.67 5.97
C LEU A 96 17.29 23.82 6.54
N GLY A 97 18.63 23.68 6.57
CA GLY A 97 19.53 24.71 7.08
C GLY A 97 19.47 24.93 8.60
N LYS A 98 19.00 23.93 9.37
CA LYS A 98 18.98 23.97 10.83
C LYS A 98 20.40 23.84 11.39
N SER A 99 20.66 24.48 12.52
CA SER A 99 21.96 24.38 13.20
C SER A 99 22.19 23.01 13.82
N GLU A 100 23.46 22.66 14.05
CA GLU A 100 23.80 21.42 14.78
C GLU A 100 23.19 21.36 16.18
N GLN A 101 23.04 22.52 16.83
CA GLN A 101 22.46 22.60 18.17
C GLN A 101 20.96 22.28 18.16
N GLU A 102 20.21 22.80 17.17
CA GLU A 102 18.81 22.45 16.97
C GLU A 102 18.63 20.97 16.69
N MET A 103 19.47 20.41 15.81
CA MET A 103 19.46 18.98 15.48
C MET A 103 19.74 18.10 16.71
N LYS A 104 20.79 18.41 17.48
CA LYS A 104 21.13 17.68 18.71
C LYS A 104 20.01 17.75 19.76
N ARG A 105 19.40 18.93 19.93
CA ARG A 105 18.26 19.12 20.83
C ARG A 105 17.09 18.23 20.40
N ARG A 106 16.72 18.27 19.12
CA ARG A 106 15.60 17.46 18.60
C ARG A 106 15.85 15.95 18.76
N LEU A 107 17.07 15.48 18.49
CA LEU A 107 17.40 14.06 18.68
C LEU A 107 17.29 13.61 20.14
N ASN A 108 17.62 14.48 21.09
CA ASN A 108 17.42 14.19 22.51
C ASN A 108 15.94 14.19 22.91
N GLU A 109 15.13 15.10 22.35
CA GLU A 109 13.67 15.09 22.55
C GLU A 109 13.04 13.80 22.01
N ILE A 110 13.43 13.37 20.80
CA ILE A 110 12.94 12.12 20.21
C ILE A 110 13.37 10.92 21.06
N ARG A 111 14.64 10.88 21.52
CA ARG A 111 15.10 9.81 22.41
C ARG A 111 14.24 9.71 23.66
N TRP A 112 13.97 10.85 24.30
CA TRP A 112 13.13 10.90 25.48
C TRP A 112 11.68 10.46 25.19
N GLU A 113 11.08 10.90 24.08
CA GLU A 113 9.73 10.49 23.69
C GLU A 113 9.63 8.98 23.44
N VAL A 114 10.62 8.40 22.76
CA VAL A 114 10.70 6.95 22.52
C VAL A 114 10.87 6.18 23.82
N GLU A 115 11.75 6.63 24.73
CA GLU A 115 11.93 5.99 26.04
C GLU A 115 10.66 6.03 26.90
N GLN A 116 9.83 7.07 26.78
CA GLN A 116 8.61 7.22 27.58
C GLN A 116 7.38 6.56 26.96
N THR A 117 7.28 6.54 25.63
CA THR A 117 6.03 6.17 24.92
C THR A 117 6.19 5.01 23.94
N GLY A 118 7.42 4.56 23.68
CA GLY A 118 7.75 3.57 22.65
C GLY A 118 7.73 4.13 21.22
N THR A 119 7.48 5.43 21.04
CA THR A 119 7.44 6.08 19.72
C THR A 119 7.79 7.56 19.80
N TYR A 120 7.71 8.29 18.68
CA TYR A 120 7.82 9.74 18.67
C TYR A 120 6.92 10.40 17.64
N SER A 121 6.63 11.69 17.85
CA SER A 121 5.74 12.48 17.00
C SER A 121 6.54 13.47 16.17
N HIS A 122 6.27 13.51 14.86
CA HIS A 122 6.87 14.50 13.97
C HIS A 122 6.27 15.89 14.22
N THR A 123 7.09 16.94 14.11
CA THR A 123 6.56 18.31 13.92
C THR A 123 5.91 18.43 12.54
N TYR A 124 5.11 19.47 12.30
CA TYR A 124 4.55 19.71 10.96
C TYR A 124 5.66 19.93 9.90
N GLU A 125 6.75 20.64 10.24
CA GLU A 125 7.88 20.85 9.32
C GLU A 125 8.54 19.51 8.94
N GLU A 126 8.75 18.63 9.92
CA GLU A 126 9.29 17.29 9.70
C GLU A 126 8.33 16.41 8.86
N LEU A 127 7.03 16.42 9.18
CA LEU A 127 6.02 15.68 8.44
C LEU A 127 5.98 16.13 6.97
N SER A 128 5.92 17.45 6.76
CA SER A 128 5.85 18.06 5.44
C SER A 128 7.10 17.79 4.62
N TYR A 129 8.28 17.96 5.22
CA TYR A 129 9.54 17.67 4.53
C TYR A 129 9.72 16.17 4.26
N GLY A 130 9.37 15.32 5.21
CA GLY A 130 9.43 13.86 5.07
C GLY A 130 8.55 13.35 3.93
N ALA A 131 7.32 13.87 3.78
CA ALA A 131 6.44 13.52 2.67
C ALA A 131 7.01 13.96 1.31
N LYS A 132 7.60 15.15 1.25
CA LYS A 132 8.31 15.65 0.06
C LYS A 132 9.51 14.78 -0.31
N MET A 133 10.31 14.38 0.67
CA MET A 133 11.42 13.45 0.48
C MET A 133 10.93 12.08 -0.01
N ALA A 134 9.82 11.56 0.53
CA ALA A 134 9.25 10.29 0.09
C ALA A 134 8.89 10.30 -1.41
N TRP A 135 8.29 11.39 -1.89
CA TRP A 135 8.04 11.56 -3.33
C TRP A 135 9.36 11.63 -4.12
N ARG A 136 10.35 12.41 -3.66
CA ARG A 136 11.68 12.49 -4.28
C ARG A 136 12.40 11.13 -4.36
N HIS A 137 12.19 10.26 -3.38
CA HIS A 137 12.76 8.91 -3.31
C HIS A 137 11.91 7.83 -4.01
N SER A 138 10.77 8.17 -4.61
CA SER A 138 9.88 7.20 -5.24
C SER A 138 10.45 6.70 -6.57
N ASN A 139 11.09 5.52 -6.54
CA ASN A 139 11.78 4.94 -7.70
C ASN A 139 10.90 4.72 -8.94
N ARG A 140 9.59 4.56 -8.74
CA ARG A 140 8.59 4.34 -9.80
C ARG A 140 7.95 5.62 -10.34
N CYS A 141 8.34 6.79 -9.84
CA CYS A 141 7.73 8.06 -10.22
C CYS A 141 8.64 8.83 -11.20
N ILE A 142 8.15 9.07 -12.41
CA ILE A 142 8.80 9.94 -13.40
C ILE A 142 8.62 11.44 -13.06
N GLY A 143 7.53 11.81 -12.39
CA GLY A 143 7.16 13.20 -12.08
C GLY A 143 7.92 13.86 -10.92
N ARG A 144 9.10 13.36 -10.54
CA ARG A 144 9.82 13.76 -9.32
C ARG A 144 10.37 15.19 -9.32
N LEU A 145 10.44 15.86 -10.47
CA LEU A 145 10.89 17.25 -10.56
C LEU A 145 10.15 18.20 -9.60
N PHE A 146 8.88 17.94 -9.35
CA PHE A 146 7.99 18.82 -8.60
C PHE A 146 7.92 18.50 -7.11
N TRP A 147 8.80 17.64 -6.59
CA TRP A 147 8.73 17.11 -5.22
C TRP A 147 8.59 18.17 -4.12
N GLN A 148 9.21 19.35 -4.31
CA GLN A 148 9.15 20.46 -3.35
C GLN A 148 7.78 21.16 -3.28
N SER A 149 6.99 21.05 -4.35
CA SER A 149 5.68 21.72 -4.50
C SER A 149 4.52 20.97 -3.83
N LEU A 150 4.77 19.78 -3.28
CA LEU A 150 3.75 18.99 -2.59
C LEU A 150 3.13 19.79 -1.44
N TYR A 151 1.81 19.97 -1.51
CA TYR A 151 1.04 20.54 -0.41
C TYR A 151 0.67 19.44 0.58
N VAL A 152 0.85 19.68 1.87
CA VAL A 152 0.68 18.68 2.93
C VAL A 152 -0.46 19.12 3.83
N ILE A 153 -1.53 18.33 3.83
CA ILE A 153 -2.66 18.47 4.74
C ILE A 153 -2.38 17.56 5.93
N ASP A 154 -2.18 18.16 7.11
CA ASP A 154 -2.01 17.43 8.36
C ASP A 154 -3.39 17.06 8.93
N ALA A 155 -3.71 15.76 8.87
CA ALA A 155 -4.97 15.20 9.35
C ALA A 155 -4.73 14.19 10.49
N ARG A 156 -3.60 14.31 11.20
CA ARG A 156 -3.24 13.37 12.30
C ARG A 156 -4.18 13.44 13.50
N GLU A 157 -4.93 14.53 13.63
CA GLU A 157 -5.94 14.73 14.67
C GLU A 157 -7.34 14.21 14.29
N ALA A 158 -7.55 13.77 13.04
CA ALA A 158 -8.83 13.19 12.64
C ALA A 158 -8.99 11.79 13.28
N VAL A 159 -9.99 11.65 14.15
CA VAL A 159 -10.24 10.42 14.93
C VAL A 159 -11.62 9.83 14.67
N THR A 160 -12.50 10.56 13.99
CA THR A 160 -13.85 10.10 13.63
C THR A 160 -13.96 9.81 12.14
N VAL A 161 -14.92 8.94 11.80
CA VAL A 161 -15.29 8.62 10.41
C VAL A 161 -15.61 9.89 9.62
N ASP A 162 -16.40 10.80 10.20
CA ASP A 162 -16.85 12.03 9.54
C ASP A 162 -15.70 12.99 9.26
N GLU A 163 -14.77 13.15 10.22
CA GLU A 163 -13.55 13.95 10.01
C GLU A 163 -12.69 13.36 8.89
N VAL A 164 -12.49 12.04 8.88
CA VAL A 164 -11.71 11.38 7.83
C VAL A 164 -12.34 11.62 6.46
N PHE A 165 -13.65 11.39 6.29
CA PHE A 165 -14.32 11.68 5.02
C PHE A 165 -14.24 13.15 4.63
N SER A 166 -14.41 14.08 5.59
CA SER A 166 -14.27 15.51 5.34
C SER A 166 -12.88 15.85 4.79
N TYR A 167 -11.81 15.27 5.36
CA TYR A 167 -10.45 15.45 4.86
C TYR A 167 -10.23 14.84 3.46
N LEU A 168 -10.87 13.71 3.15
CA LEU A 168 -10.80 13.10 1.82
C LEU A 168 -11.52 13.94 0.76
N PHE A 169 -12.71 14.46 1.07
CA PHE A 169 -13.43 15.37 0.19
C PHE A 169 -12.66 16.68 -0.01
N HIS A 170 -12.12 17.25 1.06
CA HIS A 170 -11.27 18.43 0.98
C HIS A 170 -10.03 18.17 0.12
N HIS A 171 -9.39 17.00 0.24
CA HIS A 171 -8.28 16.62 -0.62
C HIS A 171 -8.70 16.62 -2.09
N ILE A 172 -9.82 15.97 -2.44
CA ILE A 172 -10.30 15.88 -3.82
C ILE A 172 -10.56 17.28 -4.38
N GLU A 173 -11.29 18.12 -3.66
CA GLU A 173 -11.59 19.49 -4.08
C GLU A 173 -10.31 20.31 -4.26
N PHE A 174 -9.44 20.28 -3.25
CA PHE A 174 -8.20 21.04 -3.25
C PHE A 174 -7.27 20.60 -4.38
N ALA A 175 -7.03 19.29 -4.53
CA ALA A 175 -6.19 18.75 -5.58
C ALA A 175 -6.75 19.05 -6.98
N THR A 176 -8.07 19.00 -7.15
CA THR A 176 -8.74 19.21 -8.45
C THR A 176 -8.65 20.66 -8.92
N ASN A 177 -8.90 21.65 -8.05
CA ASN A 177 -8.69 23.07 -8.31
C ASN A 177 -9.20 23.53 -9.70
N GLY A 178 -10.42 23.13 -10.06
CA GLY A 178 -11.04 23.47 -11.35
C GLY A 178 -10.25 22.99 -12.58
N GLY A 179 -9.48 21.91 -12.48
CA GLY A 179 -8.62 21.36 -13.53
C GLY A 179 -7.15 21.77 -13.43
N LYS A 180 -6.80 22.79 -12.63
CA LYS A 180 -5.42 23.23 -12.41
C LYS A 180 -4.77 22.43 -11.27
N ILE A 181 -4.48 21.17 -11.57
CA ILE A 181 -4.19 20.14 -10.56
C ILE A 181 -3.04 20.54 -9.63
N ARG A 182 -3.26 20.39 -8.31
CA ARG A 182 -2.27 20.68 -7.26
C ARG A 182 -1.75 19.37 -6.66
N PRO A 183 -0.41 19.12 -6.66
CA PRO A 183 0.15 18.00 -5.93
C PRO A 183 -0.14 18.14 -4.44
N THR A 184 -0.87 17.17 -3.88
CA THR A 184 -1.37 17.22 -2.51
C THR A 184 -1.17 15.87 -1.85
N ILE A 185 -0.93 15.86 -0.54
CA ILE A 185 -0.99 14.67 0.32
C ILE A 185 -1.78 15.02 1.57
N THR A 186 -2.69 14.14 1.98
CA THR A 186 -3.33 14.23 3.30
C THR A 186 -2.78 13.12 4.16
N ILE A 187 -2.22 13.43 5.33
CA ILE A 187 -1.58 12.43 6.18
C ILE A 187 -2.40 12.27 7.46
N PHE A 188 -3.00 11.08 7.61
CA PHE A 188 -3.73 10.71 8.81
C PHE A 188 -2.77 10.18 9.88
N ARG A 189 -3.30 9.89 11.07
CA ARG A 189 -2.53 9.40 12.21
C ARG A 189 -1.73 8.12 11.88
N PRO A 190 -0.53 7.95 12.46
CA PRO A 190 0.26 6.73 12.25
C PRO A 190 -0.40 5.47 12.86
N ASN A 191 0.28 4.33 12.71
CA ASN A 191 -0.06 3.04 13.34
C ASN A 191 -1.34 2.35 12.86
N GLY A 192 -1.92 2.80 11.75
CA GLY A 192 -3.06 2.12 11.13
C GLY A 192 -4.41 2.43 11.76
N GLU A 193 -4.51 3.50 12.55
CA GLU A 193 -5.80 3.98 13.06
C GLU A 193 -6.76 4.37 11.94
N VAL A 194 -6.25 4.83 10.79
CA VAL A 194 -7.05 5.06 9.59
C VAL A 194 -6.55 4.14 8.47
N ARG A 195 -7.48 3.44 7.83
CA ARG A 195 -7.24 2.70 6.59
C ARG A 195 -8.24 3.14 5.54
N ILE A 196 -7.73 3.52 4.38
CA ILE A 196 -8.53 3.74 3.18
C ILE A 196 -8.43 2.45 2.36
N TRP A 197 -9.57 1.85 2.04
CA TRP A 197 -9.58 0.60 1.28
C TRP A 197 -9.39 0.85 -0.21
N ASN A 198 -9.82 2.00 -0.72
CA ASN A 198 -9.66 2.36 -2.11
C ASN A 198 -8.18 2.40 -2.52
N HIS A 199 -7.85 1.83 -3.68
CA HIS A 199 -6.54 2.03 -4.30
C HIS A 199 -6.30 3.49 -4.70
N GLN A 200 -7.32 4.11 -5.28
CA GLN A 200 -7.37 5.54 -5.59
C GLN A 200 -8.68 6.12 -5.08
N LEU A 201 -8.68 7.36 -4.59
CA LEU A 201 -9.91 8.00 -4.09
C LEU A 201 -10.98 8.06 -5.17
N ILE A 202 -10.61 8.42 -6.40
CA ILE A 202 -11.50 8.38 -7.55
C ILE A 202 -11.07 7.21 -8.43
N ARG A 203 -11.98 6.27 -8.65
CA ARG A 203 -11.80 5.16 -9.59
C ARG A 203 -13.15 4.66 -10.06
N TYR A 204 -13.18 4.14 -11.29
CA TYR A 204 -14.38 3.49 -11.81
C TYR A 204 -14.51 2.06 -11.30
N ALA A 205 -15.75 1.63 -11.12
CA ALA A 205 -16.13 0.27 -10.77
C ALA A 205 -15.93 -0.69 -11.95
N GLY A 206 -15.83 -1.98 -11.63
CA GLY A 206 -15.80 -3.06 -12.61
C GLY A 206 -16.78 -4.16 -12.21
N TYR A 207 -17.57 -4.62 -13.16
CA TYR A 207 -18.60 -5.64 -12.96
C TYR A 207 -18.36 -6.83 -13.88
N GLU A 208 -18.38 -8.03 -13.32
CA GLU A 208 -18.37 -9.26 -14.09
C GLU A 208 -19.79 -9.65 -14.45
N THR A 209 -20.04 -9.92 -15.73
CA THR A 209 -21.35 -10.30 -16.27
C THR A 209 -21.21 -11.52 -17.19
N GLU A 210 -22.32 -12.13 -17.57
CA GLU A 210 -22.34 -13.27 -18.51
C GLU A 210 -21.78 -12.89 -19.89
N GLU A 211 -21.89 -11.61 -20.29
CA GLU A 211 -21.42 -11.09 -21.58
C GLU A 211 -19.98 -10.56 -21.54
N GLY A 212 -19.34 -10.57 -20.36
CA GLY A 212 -17.99 -10.05 -20.14
C GLY A 212 -17.93 -9.01 -19.01
N ILE A 213 -16.90 -8.17 -19.03
CA ILE A 213 -16.67 -7.16 -18.00
C ILE A 213 -17.25 -5.80 -18.43
N ILE A 214 -18.01 -5.17 -17.55
CA ILE A 214 -18.44 -3.77 -17.68
C ILE A 214 -17.56 -2.90 -16.79
N GLY A 215 -17.04 -1.80 -17.35
CA GLY A 215 -16.22 -0.83 -16.63
C GLY A 215 -14.78 -1.27 -16.43
N ASP A 216 -14.20 -0.95 -15.29
CA ASP A 216 -12.78 -1.14 -15.01
C ASP A 216 -12.50 -2.50 -14.33
N SER A 217 -12.02 -3.46 -15.12
CA SER A 217 -11.59 -4.79 -14.65
C SER A 217 -10.62 -4.76 -13.46
N SER A 218 -9.78 -3.74 -13.33
CA SER A 218 -8.82 -3.62 -12.23
C SER A 218 -9.48 -3.32 -10.88
N SER A 219 -10.76 -2.94 -10.90
CA SER A 219 -11.57 -2.65 -9.73
C SER A 219 -12.53 -3.79 -9.37
N LEU A 220 -12.54 -4.93 -10.09
CA LEU A 220 -13.52 -6.01 -9.88
C LEU A 220 -13.62 -6.45 -8.42
N THR A 221 -12.49 -6.83 -7.81
CA THR A 221 -12.45 -7.32 -6.43
C THR A 221 -12.96 -6.27 -5.44
N PHE A 222 -12.56 -5.02 -5.61
CA PHE A 222 -12.98 -3.94 -4.72
C PHE A 222 -14.44 -3.52 -4.94
N THR A 223 -14.93 -3.59 -6.18
CA THR A 223 -16.34 -3.35 -6.52
C THR A 223 -17.23 -4.37 -5.81
N ARG A 224 -16.87 -5.67 -5.84
CA ARG A 224 -17.58 -6.72 -5.09
C ARG A 224 -17.56 -6.45 -3.58
N ALA A 225 -16.43 -5.98 -3.04
CA ALA A 225 -16.35 -5.62 -1.63
C ALA A 225 -17.28 -4.44 -1.28
N CYS A 226 -17.38 -3.43 -2.14
CA CYS A 226 -18.34 -2.34 -1.98
C CYS A 226 -19.79 -2.85 -2.03
N GLU A 227 -20.11 -3.74 -2.96
CA GLU A 227 -21.44 -4.36 -3.07
C GLU A 227 -21.81 -5.18 -1.83
N GLN A 228 -20.86 -5.90 -1.25
CA GLN A 228 -21.05 -6.62 0.02
C GLN A 228 -21.30 -5.69 1.22
N LEU A 229 -20.77 -4.47 1.18
CA LEU A 229 -21.06 -3.43 2.17
C LEU A 229 -22.40 -2.70 1.88
N GLY A 230 -23.13 -3.11 0.84
CA GLY A 230 -24.45 -2.59 0.50
C GLY A 230 -24.44 -1.44 -0.52
N TRP A 231 -23.29 -1.05 -1.06
CA TRP A 231 -23.24 -0.12 -2.18
C TRP A 231 -23.84 -0.76 -3.44
N LYS A 232 -24.48 0.04 -4.30
CA LYS A 232 -25.03 -0.42 -5.58
C LYS A 232 -24.65 0.57 -6.66
N GLY A 233 -23.90 0.10 -7.65
CA GLY A 233 -23.59 0.86 -8.84
C GLY A 233 -24.70 0.81 -9.89
N GLU A 234 -24.60 1.68 -10.90
CA GLU A 234 -25.53 1.78 -12.02
C GLU A 234 -25.22 0.76 -13.14
N LYS A 235 -24.10 0.04 -13.01
CA LYS A 235 -23.55 -0.92 -13.97
C LYS A 235 -23.24 -0.28 -15.32
N THR A 236 -22.68 0.94 -15.30
CA THR A 236 -22.17 1.61 -16.50
C THR A 236 -20.66 1.41 -16.64
N PRO A 237 -20.07 1.70 -17.82
CA PRO A 237 -18.63 1.64 -18.00
C PRO A 237 -17.83 2.60 -17.10
N PHE A 238 -18.46 3.61 -16.48
CA PHE A 238 -17.76 4.67 -15.76
C PHE A 238 -18.47 5.06 -14.45
N ASP A 239 -18.95 4.07 -13.70
CA ASP A 239 -19.50 4.30 -12.35
C ASP A 239 -18.38 4.63 -11.36
N VAL A 240 -18.45 5.78 -10.72
CA VAL A 240 -17.48 6.14 -9.66
C VAL A 240 -17.74 5.32 -8.41
N LEU A 241 -16.71 4.63 -7.92
CA LEU A 241 -16.76 3.86 -6.67
C LEU A 241 -16.95 4.77 -5.44
N PRO A 242 -17.59 4.28 -4.37
CA PRO A 242 -17.67 5.02 -3.11
C PRO A 242 -16.30 5.03 -2.42
N LEU A 243 -16.09 5.99 -1.52
CA LEU A 243 -14.96 5.93 -0.59
C LEU A 243 -15.30 4.95 0.53
N VAL A 244 -14.38 4.04 0.83
CA VAL A 244 -14.49 3.06 1.90
C VAL A 244 -13.31 3.27 2.86
N ILE A 245 -13.62 3.59 4.11
CA ILE A 245 -12.62 3.80 5.15
C ILE A 245 -12.90 2.91 6.35
N GLN A 246 -11.87 2.69 7.14
CA GLN A 246 -11.94 2.03 8.42
C GLN A 246 -11.15 2.86 9.44
N VAL A 247 -11.77 3.12 10.59
CA VAL A 247 -11.17 3.90 11.68
C VAL A 247 -11.10 3.02 12.94
N GLY A 248 -9.90 2.83 13.47
CA GLY A 248 -9.60 1.92 14.58
C GLY A 248 -10.01 0.48 14.28
N SER A 249 -10.61 -0.18 15.29
CA SER A 249 -11.14 -1.54 15.19
C SER A 249 -12.59 -1.60 14.66
N GLN A 250 -13.15 -0.47 14.21
CA GLN A 250 -14.52 -0.43 13.72
C GLN A 250 -14.66 -1.14 12.37
N LYS A 251 -15.89 -1.49 12.00
CA LYS A 251 -16.19 -2.02 10.66
C LYS A 251 -15.93 -0.93 9.60
N PRO A 252 -15.54 -1.33 8.37
CA PRO A 252 -15.44 -0.39 7.27
C PRO A 252 -16.79 0.26 6.99
N VAL A 253 -16.76 1.54 6.65
CA VAL A 253 -17.92 2.35 6.29
C VAL A 253 -17.65 3.01 4.95
N TRP A 254 -18.71 3.22 4.18
CA TRP A 254 -18.61 3.82 2.86
C TRP A 254 -19.51 5.03 2.71
N THR A 255 -19.08 5.96 1.86
CA THR A 255 -19.87 7.13 1.44
C THR A 255 -19.65 7.38 -0.06
N PRO A 256 -20.69 7.81 -0.80
CA PRO A 256 -20.46 8.27 -2.17
C PRO A 256 -19.64 9.57 -2.15
N ILE A 257 -18.84 9.78 -3.20
CA ILE A 257 -18.19 11.07 -3.44
C ILE A 257 -19.25 12.01 -4.02
N PRO A 258 -19.42 13.24 -3.48
CA PRO A 258 -20.28 14.24 -4.10
C PRO A 258 -19.88 14.46 -5.57
N LYS A 259 -20.85 14.43 -6.49
CA LYS A 259 -20.60 14.43 -7.94
C LYS A 259 -19.85 15.67 -8.40
N GLU A 260 -20.10 16.80 -7.76
CA GLU A 260 -19.45 18.09 -7.99
C GLU A 260 -17.95 18.09 -7.69
N LEU A 261 -17.46 17.16 -6.87
CA LEU A 261 -16.02 17.01 -6.57
C LEU A 261 -15.29 16.18 -7.61
N VAL A 262 -16.01 15.42 -8.44
CA VAL A 262 -15.43 14.52 -9.44
C VAL A 262 -15.42 15.21 -10.81
N LEU A 263 -14.29 15.82 -11.15
CA LEU A 263 -14.08 16.36 -12.49
C LEU A 263 -13.71 15.23 -13.47
N GLU A 264 -14.55 15.00 -14.47
CA GLU A 264 -14.31 14.04 -15.56
C GLU A 264 -14.07 14.79 -16.88
N VAL A 265 -13.20 14.25 -17.72
CA VAL A 265 -12.89 14.76 -19.06
C VAL A 265 -13.45 13.79 -20.10
N PRO A 266 -14.48 14.19 -20.88
CA PRO A 266 -14.91 13.45 -22.06
C PRO A 266 -13.80 13.40 -23.10
N ILE A 267 -13.59 12.24 -23.71
CA ILE A 267 -12.50 12.03 -24.67
C ILE A 267 -13.01 12.25 -26.09
N GLU A 268 -12.34 13.16 -26.79
CA GLU A 268 -12.56 13.52 -28.19
C GLU A 268 -11.23 13.49 -28.95
N HIS A 269 -11.31 13.37 -30.27
CA HIS A 269 -10.13 13.44 -31.14
C HIS A 269 -10.14 14.73 -31.97
N PRO A 270 -8.99 15.41 -32.17
CA PRO A 270 -8.92 16.62 -32.99
C PRO A 270 -9.27 16.37 -34.46
N GLU A 271 -9.00 15.18 -34.98
CA GLU A 271 -9.16 14.83 -36.40
C GLU A 271 -10.26 13.80 -36.68
N PHE A 272 -10.71 13.07 -35.65
CA PHE A 272 -11.65 11.96 -35.79
C PHE A 272 -12.93 12.23 -35.00
N PRO A 273 -13.95 12.87 -35.61
CA PRO A 273 -15.18 13.23 -34.90
C PRO A 273 -15.92 12.03 -34.27
N TRP A 274 -15.81 10.84 -34.87
CA TRP A 274 -16.41 9.59 -34.39
C TRP A 274 -15.90 9.16 -33.01
N PHE A 275 -14.79 9.73 -32.51
CA PHE A 275 -14.29 9.41 -31.17
C PHE A 275 -15.30 9.77 -30.07
N ARG A 276 -16.12 10.81 -30.30
CA ARG A 276 -17.21 11.21 -29.39
C ARG A 276 -18.24 10.10 -29.20
N ASP A 277 -18.47 9.30 -30.24
CA ASP A 277 -19.46 8.23 -30.23
C ASP A 277 -18.98 7.02 -29.39
N LEU A 278 -17.68 6.96 -29.07
CA LEU A 278 -17.15 5.98 -28.11
C LEU A 278 -17.52 6.31 -26.66
N GLN A 279 -17.95 7.55 -26.38
CA GLN A 279 -18.37 8.02 -25.05
C GLN A 279 -17.34 7.75 -23.94
N LEU A 280 -16.05 7.69 -24.29
CA LEU A 280 -14.98 7.52 -23.32
C LEU A 280 -14.86 8.77 -22.46
N LYS A 281 -14.58 8.59 -21.18
CA LYS A 281 -14.24 9.67 -20.24
C LYS A 281 -13.25 9.18 -19.19
N TRP A 282 -12.50 10.09 -18.59
CA TRP A 282 -11.61 9.77 -17.47
C TRP A 282 -11.59 10.88 -16.43
N TYR A 283 -11.42 10.52 -15.16
CA TYR A 283 -11.36 11.50 -14.07
C TYR A 283 -10.05 12.30 -14.11
N ALA A 284 -10.09 13.54 -13.67
CA ALA A 284 -9.00 14.50 -13.87
C ALA A 284 -7.77 14.24 -13.00
N VAL A 285 -7.95 13.73 -11.78
CA VAL A 285 -6.89 13.67 -10.75
C VAL A 285 -6.59 12.23 -10.32
N PRO A 286 -5.35 11.73 -10.49
CA PRO A 286 -4.94 10.44 -9.95
C PRO A 286 -4.53 10.57 -8.48
N ILE A 287 -5.44 10.22 -7.56
CA ILE A 287 -5.18 10.27 -6.11
C ILE A 287 -4.98 8.86 -5.58
N ILE A 288 -3.73 8.42 -5.39
CA ILE A 288 -3.38 7.12 -4.80
C ILE A 288 -3.66 7.15 -3.31
N SER A 289 -4.27 6.10 -2.75
CA SER A 289 -4.75 6.10 -1.36
C SER A 289 -4.43 4.83 -0.54
N ASP A 290 -3.88 3.79 -1.14
CA ASP A 290 -3.58 2.51 -0.47
C ASP A 290 -2.10 2.32 -0.09
N MET A 291 -1.25 3.32 -0.26
CA MET A 291 0.16 3.26 0.11
C MET A 291 0.42 3.75 1.54
N CYS A 292 1.41 3.15 2.20
CA CYS A 292 1.93 3.56 3.50
C CYS A 292 3.10 4.51 3.31
N LEU A 293 3.05 5.70 3.91
CA LEU A 293 4.18 6.62 3.99
C LEU A 293 5.02 6.29 5.23
N GLU A 294 6.33 6.06 5.06
CA GLU A 294 7.27 5.88 6.18
C GLU A 294 8.25 7.04 6.26
N ILE A 295 8.31 7.71 7.42
CA ILE A 295 9.21 8.83 7.71
C ILE A 295 9.91 8.55 9.04
N GLY A 296 11.24 8.47 9.05
CA GLY A 296 12.01 8.30 10.29
C GLY A 296 11.65 7.07 11.14
N GLY A 297 11.05 6.04 10.53
CA GLY A 297 10.56 4.84 11.21
C GLY A 297 9.10 4.89 11.63
N ILE A 298 8.44 6.04 11.57
CA ILE A 298 6.99 6.17 11.78
C ILE A 298 6.25 5.84 10.48
N ARG A 299 5.20 5.01 10.59
CA ARG A 299 4.40 4.54 9.45
C ARG A 299 2.99 5.16 9.48
N TYR A 300 2.66 5.86 8.41
CA TYR A 300 1.35 6.46 8.14
C TYR A 300 0.63 5.61 7.09
N MET A 301 -0.25 4.72 7.56
CA MET A 301 -0.94 3.72 6.73
C MET A 301 -2.03 4.31 5.83
N ALA A 302 -2.49 5.53 6.12
CA ALA A 302 -3.39 6.32 5.29
C ALA A 302 -2.77 7.68 5.01
N ALA A 303 -2.22 7.83 3.81
CA ALA A 303 -1.58 9.05 3.37
C ALA A 303 -1.91 9.34 1.88
N PRO A 304 -3.19 9.50 1.49
CA PRO A 304 -3.55 9.66 0.09
C PRO A 304 -2.85 10.87 -0.54
N PHE A 305 -2.32 10.68 -1.76
CA PHE A 305 -1.57 11.70 -2.46
C PHE A 305 -1.85 11.72 -3.97
N ASN A 306 -1.60 12.86 -4.59
CA ASN A 306 -1.75 13.02 -6.04
C ASN A 306 -0.61 13.83 -6.67
N GLY A 307 -0.40 13.56 -7.96
CA GLY A 307 0.17 14.49 -8.91
C GLY A 307 -0.89 14.83 -9.96
N TRP A 308 -0.46 14.93 -11.21
CA TRP A 308 -1.35 14.96 -12.38
C TRP A 308 -0.95 13.83 -13.33
N TYR A 309 -1.85 13.49 -14.24
CA TYR A 309 -1.62 12.41 -15.19
C TYR A 309 -0.48 12.72 -16.18
N MET A 310 0.31 11.69 -16.47
CA MET A 310 0.97 11.53 -17.76
C MET A 310 -0.01 10.86 -18.74
N GLY A 311 -0.16 11.39 -19.96
CA GLY A 311 -1.20 10.96 -20.90
C GLY A 311 -1.23 9.45 -21.20
N THR A 312 -0.06 8.80 -21.17
CA THR A 312 0.09 7.36 -21.38
C THR A 312 -0.50 6.50 -20.27
N GLU A 313 -0.67 7.02 -19.05
CA GLU A 313 -1.38 6.30 -17.99
C GLU A 313 -2.85 6.04 -18.37
N ILE A 314 -3.48 7.00 -19.06
CA ILE A 314 -4.86 6.87 -19.52
C ILE A 314 -4.88 6.18 -20.89
N GLY A 315 -4.24 6.78 -21.89
CA GLY A 315 -4.34 6.35 -23.28
C GLY A 315 -3.67 5.00 -23.53
N ALA A 316 -2.48 4.77 -22.97
CA ALA A 316 -1.69 3.57 -23.26
C ALA A 316 -1.84 2.45 -22.22
N ARG A 317 -2.41 2.73 -21.04
CA ARG A 317 -2.69 1.71 -20.03
C ARG A 317 -4.20 1.54 -19.84
N ASN A 318 -4.87 2.51 -19.21
CA ASN A 318 -6.28 2.36 -18.83
C ASN A 318 -7.19 2.03 -20.01
N PHE A 319 -7.07 2.76 -21.12
CA PHE A 319 -7.89 2.50 -22.31
C PHE A 319 -7.36 1.39 -23.20
N ALA A 320 -6.04 1.18 -23.28
CA ALA A 320 -5.45 0.29 -24.28
C ALA A 320 -5.18 -1.14 -23.80
N ASP A 321 -4.83 -1.35 -22.53
CA ASP A 321 -4.50 -2.68 -22.00
C ASP A 321 -5.69 -3.63 -22.24
N ASP A 322 -5.41 -4.83 -22.76
CA ASP A 322 -6.41 -5.84 -23.11
C ASP A 322 -7.15 -6.39 -21.89
N TYR A 323 -6.48 -6.38 -20.74
CA TYR A 323 -7.04 -6.69 -19.44
C TYR A 323 -7.65 -5.47 -18.74
N ARG A 324 -7.81 -4.31 -19.40
CA ARG A 324 -8.52 -3.10 -18.90
C ARG A 324 -9.73 -2.79 -19.77
N TYR A 325 -9.81 -1.59 -20.37
CA TYR A 325 -10.92 -1.22 -21.25
C TYR A 325 -10.74 -1.73 -22.69
N ASN A 326 -9.54 -2.18 -23.08
CA ASN A 326 -9.25 -2.83 -24.35
C ASN A 326 -9.81 -2.11 -25.60
N MET A 327 -9.56 -0.81 -25.71
CA MET A 327 -10.12 0.02 -26.79
C MET A 327 -9.38 -0.08 -28.12
N LEU A 328 -8.20 -0.71 -28.17
CA LEU A 328 -7.39 -0.77 -29.39
C LEU A 328 -8.11 -1.42 -30.59
N PRO A 329 -8.81 -2.57 -30.45
CA PRO A 329 -9.55 -3.16 -31.58
C PRO A 329 -10.66 -2.25 -32.09
N LYS A 330 -11.37 -1.56 -31.18
CA LYS A 330 -12.47 -0.67 -31.54
C LYS A 330 -11.95 0.58 -32.27
N VAL A 331 -10.89 1.20 -31.78
CA VAL A 331 -10.24 2.35 -32.42
C VAL A 331 -9.70 1.96 -33.81
N ALA A 332 -9.02 0.81 -33.92
CA ALA A 332 -8.50 0.33 -35.19
C ALA A 332 -9.60 0.07 -36.23
N SER A 333 -10.74 -0.50 -35.81
CA SER A 333 -11.92 -0.69 -36.65
C SER A 333 -12.48 0.64 -37.17
N CYS A 334 -12.61 1.65 -36.31
CA CYS A 334 -13.11 2.98 -36.71
C CYS A 334 -12.15 3.71 -37.66
N MET A 335 -10.85 3.43 -37.56
CA MET A 335 -9.81 3.92 -38.46
C MET A 335 -9.70 3.12 -39.78
N GLY A 336 -10.41 2.00 -39.92
CA GLY A 336 -10.30 1.13 -41.10
C GLY A 336 -8.94 0.44 -41.25
N LEU A 337 -8.24 0.16 -40.14
CA LEU A 337 -6.95 -0.51 -40.15
C LEU A 337 -7.09 -2.02 -40.37
N ASP A 338 -6.12 -2.64 -41.05
CA ASP A 338 -6.03 -4.10 -41.17
C ASP A 338 -5.56 -4.72 -39.85
N THR A 339 -6.48 -5.33 -39.12
CA THR A 339 -6.22 -6.00 -37.83
C THR A 339 -5.84 -7.47 -37.97
N ASN A 340 -5.75 -8.02 -39.19
CA ASN A 340 -5.46 -9.44 -39.41
C ASN A 340 -3.98 -9.80 -39.27
N SER A 341 -3.09 -8.80 -39.30
CA SER A 341 -1.64 -9.00 -39.22
C SER A 341 -0.99 -7.99 -38.30
N ASN A 342 -0.15 -8.45 -37.38
CA ASN A 342 0.67 -7.56 -36.54
C ASN A 342 1.66 -6.73 -37.36
N ALA A 343 2.07 -7.20 -38.55
CA ALA A 343 2.99 -6.46 -39.42
C ALA A 343 2.37 -5.17 -40.00
N SER A 344 1.03 -5.01 -39.95
CA SER A 344 0.37 -3.76 -40.33
C SER A 344 0.58 -2.61 -39.32
N LEU A 345 1.09 -2.95 -38.12
CA LEU A 345 1.27 -2.04 -36.99
C LEU A 345 -0.03 -1.35 -36.56
N TRP A 346 -1.16 -2.04 -36.71
CA TRP A 346 -2.48 -1.47 -36.38
C TRP A 346 -2.60 -1.10 -34.90
N LYS A 347 -2.00 -1.89 -34.00
CA LYS A 347 -1.98 -1.60 -32.55
C LYS A 347 -1.23 -0.31 -32.27
N ASP A 348 -0.06 -0.14 -32.87
CA ASP A 348 0.79 1.04 -32.72
C ASP A 348 0.06 2.31 -33.19
N LYS A 349 -0.57 2.25 -34.37
CA LYS A 349 -1.37 3.36 -34.90
C LYS A 349 -2.54 3.71 -33.99
N ALA A 350 -3.37 2.73 -33.63
CA ALA A 350 -4.52 2.96 -32.75
C ALA A 350 -4.10 3.49 -31.36
N LEU A 351 -2.99 2.99 -30.82
CA LEU A 351 -2.44 3.40 -29.53
C LEU A 351 -1.98 4.87 -29.55
N VAL A 352 -1.34 5.31 -30.64
CA VAL A 352 -0.94 6.71 -30.83
C VAL A 352 -2.18 7.62 -30.86
N GLU A 353 -3.18 7.31 -31.69
CA GLU A 353 -4.40 8.13 -31.80
C GLU A 353 -5.19 8.20 -30.49
N LEU A 354 -5.23 7.11 -29.72
CA LEU A 354 -5.84 7.09 -28.40
C LEU A 354 -5.13 8.03 -27.41
N ASN A 355 -3.80 8.11 -27.47
CA ASN A 355 -3.03 9.06 -26.66
C ASN A 355 -3.20 10.51 -27.13
N ILE A 356 -3.31 10.74 -28.44
CA ILE A 356 -3.62 12.06 -29.01
C ILE A 356 -4.99 12.52 -28.50
N ALA A 357 -6.01 11.65 -28.54
CA ALA A 357 -7.35 11.94 -28.04
C ALA A 357 -7.33 12.41 -26.58
N VAL A 358 -6.62 11.66 -25.72
CA VAL A 358 -6.50 11.98 -24.28
C VAL A 358 -5.84 13.35 -24.08
N LEU A 359 -4.67 13.58 -24.67
CA LEU A 359 -3.94 14.85 -24.49
C LEU A 359 -4.73 16.04 -25.03
N TYR A 360 -5.37 15.89 -26.20
CA TYR A 360 -6.23 16.92 -26.79
C TYR A 360 -7.39 17.26 -25.85
N SER A 361 -8.08 16.25 -25.34
CA SER A 361 -9.28 16.41 -24.52
C SER A 361 -9.00 17.11 -23.21
N TYR A 362 -7.94 16.69 -22.49
CA TYR A 362 -7.53 17.32 -21.25
C TYR A 362 -7.11 18.77 -21.47
N LYS A 363 -6.34 19.05 -22.53
CA LYS A 363 -5.95 20.41 -22.89
C LYS A 363 -7.18 21.27 -23.23
N LYS A 364 -8.12 20.75 -24.02
CA LYS A 364 -9.38 21.43 -24.39
C LYS A 364 -10.23 21.75 -23.16
N ALA A 365 -10.26 20.85 -22.18
CA ALA A 365 -10.98 21.02 -20.92
C ALA A 365 -10.24 21.93 -19.90
N GLY A 366 -9.01 22.37 -20.20
CA GLY A 366 -8.19 23.16 -19.26
C GLY A 366 -7.66 22.37 -18.07
N VAL A 367 -7.61 21.03 -18.18
CA VAL A 367 -7.14 20.13 -17.13
C VAL A 367 -5.66 19.83 -17.30
N SER A 368 -4.88 19.93 -16.21
CA SER A 368 -3.45 19.63 -16.22
C SER A 368 -3.18 18.18 -16.59
N ILE A 369 -2.36 17.99 -17.63
CA ILE A 369 -1.83 16.70 -18.08
C ILE A 369 -0.46 16.94 -18.71
N VAL A 370 0.41 15.93 -18.72
CA VAL A 370 1.72 16.01 -19.37
C VAL A 370 1.89 14.89 -20.40
N ASP A 371 2.50 15.19 -21.55
CA ASP A 371 2.91 14.16 -22.49
C ASP A 371 4.18 13.45 -22.00
N HIS A 372 4.36 12.20 -22.42
CA HIS A 372 5.45 11.36 -21.92
C HIS A 372 6.86 11.83 -22.34
N HIS A 373 6.99 12.56 -23.45
CA HIS A 373 8.29 13.14 -23.84
C HIS A 373 8.66 14.33 -22.96
N THR A 374 7.68 15.20 -22.64
CA THR A 374 7.88 16.29 -21.68
C THR A 374 8.15 15.75 -20.28
N ALA A 375 7.42 14.72 -19.83
CA ALA A 375 7.67 14.07 -18.55
C ALA A 375 9.11 13.50 -18.48
N ALA A 376 9.59 12.86 -19.54
CA ALA A 376 10.98 12.39 -19.61
C ALA A 376 11.99 13.55 -19.53
N ARG A 377 11.76 14.66 -20.25
CA ARG A 377 12.62 15.86 -20.13
C ARG A 377 12.59 16.47 -18.72
N GLN A 378 11.42 16.52 -18.07
CA GLN A 378 11.31 16.98 -16.68
C GLN A 378 12.09 16.07 -15.73
N PHE A 379 12.05 14.75 -15.94
CA PHE A 379 12.87 13.81 -15.20
C PHE A 379 14.37 14.03 -15.42
N GLN A 380 14.79 14.37 -16.64
CA GLN A 380 16.18 14.76 -16.92
C GLN A 380 16.62 15.99 -16.12
N LEU A 381 15.76 17.00 -16.00
CA LEU A 381 16.01 18.18 -15.18
C LEU A 381 16.11 17.82 -13.69
N PHE A 382 15.26 16.90 -13.21
CA PHE A 382 15.36 16.37 -11.85
C PHE A 382 16.73 15.70 -11.61
N GLU A 383 17.19 14.86 -12.55
CA GLU A 383 18.52 14.24 -12.45
C GLU A 383 19.65 15.27 -12.35
N GLN A 384 19.55 16.37 -13.11
CA GLN A 384 20.52 17.47 -13.05
C GLN A 384 20.50 18.20 -11.70
N GLN A 385 19.31 18.46 -11.15
CA GLN A 385 19.15 19.11 -9.85
C GLN A 385 19.68 18.24 -8.71
N GLU A 386 19.39 16.94 -8.73
CA GLU A 386 19.91 16.00 -7.74
C GLU A 386 21.43 15.92 -7.79
N LYS A 387 22.00 15.83 -9.01
CA LYS A 387 23.45 15.85 -9.19
C LYS A 387 24.08 17.15 -8.70
N ALA A 388 23.47 18.31 -8.98
CA ALA A 388 23.96 19.61 -8.53
C ALA A 388 23.95 19.73 -7.00
N ALA A 389 23.00 19.08 -6.34
CA ALA A 389 22.94 18.98 -4.88
C ALA A 389 23.82 17.88 -4.28
N GLY A 390 24.63 17.18 -5.10
CA GLY A 390 25.54 16.12 -4.66
C GLY A 390 24.84 14.79 -4.32
N ARG A 391 23.64 14.55 -4.87
CA ARG A 391 22.79 13.40 -4.54
C ARG A 391 22.68 12.46 -5.74
N HIS A 392 22.55 11.17 -5.45
CA HIS A 392 22.38 10.15 -6.48
C HIS A 392 20.90 9.90 -6.75
N VAL A 393 20.54 9.66 -8.02
CA VAL A 393 19.18 9.35 -8.42
C VAL A 393 18.98 7.85 -8.46
N THR A 394 18.05 7.36 -7.64
CA THR A 394 17.54 5.99 -7.72
C THR A 394 16.32 5.92 -8.64
N GLY A 395 16.04 4.74 -9.18
CA GLY A 395 14.93 4.56 -10.11
C GLY A 395 14.68 3.10 -10.48
N ASP A 396 13.41 2.76 -10.71
CA ASP A 396 13.00 1.51 -11.32
C ASP A 396 12.80 1.77 -12.81
N TRP A 397 13.78 1.36 -13.62
CA TRP A 397 13.77 1.61 -15.06
C TRP A 397 12.47 1.14 -15.73
N THR A 398 11.91 0.01 -15.29
CA THR A 398 10.68 -0.57 -15.87
C THR A 398 9.44 0.30 -15.68
N TRP A 399 9.45 1.15 -14.66
CA TRP A 399 8.39 2.13 -14.37
C TRP A 399 8.68 3.51 -14.93
N LEU A 400 9.96 3.89 -15.06
CA LEU A 400 10.35 5.21 -15.54
C LEU A 400 10.25 5.34 -17.06
N ILE A 401 10.36 4.24 -17.82
CA ILE A 401 10.13 4.29 -19.27
C ILE A 401 8.64 4.42 -19.58
N PRO A 402 8.24 5.31 -20.50
CA PRO A 402 6.86 5.38 -20.94
C PRO A 402 6.44 4.09 -21.68
N PRO A 403 5.18 3.65 -21.56
CA PRO A 403 4.68 2.47 -22.26
C PRO A 403 4.47 2.68 -23.76
N LEU A 404 4.61 3.92 -24.25
CA LEU A 404 4.55 4.30 -25.66
C LEU A 404 5.84 5.01 -26.04
N SER A 405 6.44 4.61 -27.17
CA SER A 405 7.65 5.23 -27.74
C SER A 405 8.86 5.33 -26.78
N PRO A 406 9.18 4.34 -25.93
CA PRO A 406 10.21 4.48 -24.90
C PRO A 406 11.60 4.81 -25.46
N ALA A 407 11.98 4.21 -26.60
CA ALA A 407 13.27 4.42 -27.27
C ALA A 407 13.53 5.87 -27.71
N THR A 408 12.49 6.69 -27.76
CA THR A 408 12.60 8.13 -28.10
C THR A 408 12.92 9.02 -26.90
N THR A 409 13.07 8.44 -25.70
CA THR A 409 13.37 9.15 -24.45
C THR A 409 14.78 8.82 -23.95
N HIS A 410 15.41 9.73 -23.22
CA HIS A 410 16.77 9.50 -22.70
C HIS A 410 16.82 8.40 -21.63
N ILE A 411 15.70 8.16 -20.93
CA ILE A 411 15.55 7.17 -19.86
C ILE A 411 15.79 5.75 -20.40
N PHE A 412 15.30 5.45 -21.62
CA PHE A 412 15.46 4.13 -22.23
C PHE A 412 16.94 3.73 -22.42
N HIS A 413 17.82 4.71 -22.62
CA HIS A 413 19.25 4.50 -22.89
C HIS A 413 20.13 4.55 -21.64
N ARG A 414 19.53 4.42 -20.45
CA ARG A 414 20.21 4.49 -19.15
C ARG A 414 19.84 3.32 -18.25
N THR A 415 20.72 3.03 -17.30
CA THR A 415 20.45 2.15 -16.16
C THR A 415 20.24 3.00 -14.91
N TYR A 416 19.41 2.52 -13.99
CA TYR A 416 19.13 3.15 -12.71
C TYR A 416 19.36 2.17 -11.57
N ASP A 417 19.97 2.66 -10.49
CA ASP A 417 20.02 1.92 -9.22
C ASP A 417 18.62 1.91 -8.59
N ASN A 418 18.06 0.72 -8.37
CA ASN A 418 16.73 0.56 -7.77
C ASN A 418 16.78 0.43 -6.24
N THR A 419 17.86 0.89 -5.60
CA THR A 419 17.92 0.99 -4.14
C THR A 419 16.77 1.84 -3.60
N THR A 420 16.09 1.33 -2.58
CA THR A 420 15.00 2.06 -1.91
C THR A 420 15.57 2.95 -0.82
N MET A 421 15.33 4.26 -0.95
CA MET A 421 15.73 5.27 0.03
C MET A 421 14.56 5.61 0.96
N LEU A 422 14.84 5.98 2.22
CA LEU A 422 13.84 6.48 3.18
C LEU A 422 13.99 8.00 3.38
N PRO A 423 12.90 8.75 3.64
CA PRO A 423 11.47 8.37 3.65
C PRO A 423 10.97 7.81 2.31
N ASN A 424 9.91 7.01 2.30
CA ASN A 424 9.29 6.49 1.06
C ASN A 424 7.83 6.04 1.23
N PHE A 425 7.20 5.68 0.10
CA PHE A 425 5.89 5.05 0.04
C PHE A 425 6.01 3.54 -0.21
N PHE A 426 5.21 2.76 0.51
CA PHE A 426 5.22 1.30 0.46
C PHE A 426 3.83 0.75 0.20
N TYR A 427 3.75 -0.34 -0.58
CA TYR A 427 2.51 -1.07 -0.73
C TYR A 427 2.09 -1.70 0.59
N GLN A 428 0.77 -1.92 0.70
CA GLN A 428 0.14 -2.51 1.86
C GLN A 428 -0.80 -3.62 1.41
N ASP A 429 -1.07 -4.56 2.29
CA ASP A 429 -2.08 -5.57 2.04
C ASP A 429 -3.46 -4.92 1.92
N ARG A 430 -4.22 -5.36 0.91
CA ARG A 430 -5.58 -4.92 0.65
C ARG A 430 -6.51 -5.47 1.73
N PRO A 431 -7.23 -4.63 2.49
CA PRO A 431 -8.08 -5.09 3.59
C PRO A 431 -9.23 -6.01 3.18
N TYR A 432 -9.62 -5.96 1.90
CA TYR A 432 -10.77 -6.68 1.34
C TYR A 432 -10.38 -7.92 0.54
N GLU A 433 -9.09 -8.17 0.32
CA GLU A 433 -8.65 -9.44 -0.22
C GLU A 433 -8.43 -10.38 0.96
N GLN A 434 -9.17 -11.48 1.02
CA GLN A 434 -8.87 -12.54 1.98
C GLN A 434 -7.40 -12.90 1.80
N GLN A 435 -6.61 -12.80 2.88
CA GLN A 435 -5.35 -13.53 2.91
C GLN A 435 -5.73 -14.96 2.57
N ARG A 436 -5.17 -15.52 1.49
CA ARG A 436 -5.17 -16.97 1.28
C ARG A 436 -4.37 -17.55 2.44
N GLY A 437 -5.01 -17.67 3.59
CA GLY A 437 -4.55 -18.49 4.70
C GLY A 437 -4.63 -19.92 4.22
N GLU A 438 -3.46 -20.55 4.16
CA GLU A 438 -3.23 -21.96 4.46
C GLU A 438 -4.53 -22.76 4.65
N GLU A 439 -5.05 -23.33 3.57
CA GLU A 439 -5.93 -24.49 3.67
C GLU A 439 -5.06 -25.65 4.18
N GLN A 440 -5.36 -26.08 5.41
CA GLN A 440 -4.81 -27.27 6.06
C GLN A 440 -5.23 -28.56 5.36
#